data_AF-A0A815SKN9-F1
#
_entry.id   AF-A0A815SKN9-F1
#
_cell.length_a   1.000
_cell.length_b   1.000
_cell.length_c   1.000
_cell.angle_alpha   90.00
_cell.angle_beta   90.00
_cell.angle_gamma   90.00
#
_symmetry.space_group_name_H-M   'P 1'
#
loop_
_entity.id
_entity.type
_entity.pdbx_description
1 polymer ?
#
loop_
_entity_poly.entity_id
_entity_poly.type
_entity_poly.pdbx_seq_one_letter_code
_entity_poly.pdbx_strand_id
1 'polypeptide(L)'
;MKFLQTIRLWILLIIIQIYTIQSNTQKVDDSSNNVYALLVIDVQYCFINGSLALKNSPANQDGAEVVPIINELIKTVPFDVIAYSLDWHPKNHISFINNTIYRNQYILNGQYQDYKIGDTITYTGPESRTDQVLWAAHCVQNTDEAELSDDLIHYPASDKYVYVVKGTDPDIDSYSAFYDNNKLHMTPLNDELKKRNVTHVFVAGLALDFCVGSTAVDAADLKYKTYVIKDASRGVNDETIKTKLIEMKQHGVKIIESDDVENIVKHNQHSKRKFINFQRRKQIYNLLQRILENE
;
A
#
# COMPACT_ATOMS: atom_id res chain seq x y z
N MET A 1 49.88 -19.59 -39.60
CA MET A 1 49.44 -19.59 -38.18
C MET A 1 49.42 -18.20 -37.55
N LYS A 2 50.49 -17.40 -37.58
CA LYS A 2 50.53 -16.07 -36.93
C LYS A 2 49.44 -15.09 -37.41
N PHE A 3 49.11 -15.05 -38.70
CA PHE A 3 48.12 -14.13 -39.27
C PHE A 3 46.68 -14.33 -38.76
N LEU A 4 46.27 -15.58 -38.51
CA LEU A 4 44.94 -15.91 -37.97
C LEU A 4 44.83 -15.58 -36.47
N GLN A 5 45.93 -15.65 -35.72
CA GLN A 5 45.98 -15.20 -34.32
C GLN A 5 45.82 -13.68 -34.23
N THR A 6 46.48 -12.91 -35.11
CA THR A 6 46.35 -11.45 -35.12
C THR A 6 44.93 -11.00 -35.45
N ILE A 7 44.26 -11.63 -36.43
CA ILE A 7 42.87 -11.30 -36.77
C ILE A 7 41.92 -11.61 -35.60
N ARG A 8 42.12 -12.72 -34.88
CA ARG A 8 41.34 -13.04 -33.67
C ARG A 8 41.51 -11.98 -32.58
N LEU A 9 42.74 -11.53 -32.34
CA LEU A 9 43.05 -10.47 -31.37
C LEU A 9 42.39 -9.14 -31.74
N TRP A 10 42.42 -8.75 -33.02
CA TRP A 10 41.78 -7.51 -33.49
C TRP A 10 40.25 -7.55 -33.42
N ILE A 11 39.63 -8.68 -33.77
CA ILE A 11 38.18 -8.86 -33.60
C ILE A 11 37.81 -8.80 -32.11
N LEU A 12 38.61 -9.42 -31.24
CA LEU A 12 38.41 -9.34 -29.80
C LEU A 12 38.54 -7.90 -29.28
N LEU A 13 39.56 -7.16 -29.72
CA LEU A 13 39.81 -5.75 -29.34
C LEU A 13 38.68 -4.83 -29.80
N ILE A 14 38.13 -5.03 -30.99
CA ILE A 14 36.96 -4.28 -31.47
C ILE A 14 35.72 -4.60 -30.63
N ILE A 15 35.49 -5.88 -30.30
CA ILE A 15 34.40 -6.28 -29.40
C ILE A 15 34.59 -5.65 -28.01
N ILE A 16 35.82 -5.65 -27.48
CA ILE A 16 36.21 -5.02 -26.21
C ILE A 16 35.89 -3.52 -26.22
N GLN A 17 36.26 -2.82 -27.30
CA GLN A 17 36.08 -1.37 -27.41
C GLN A 17 34.60 -0.99 -27.56
N ILE A 18 33.83 -1.75 -28.33
CA ILE A 18 32.37 -1.60 -28.44
C ILE A 18 31.69 -1.82 -27.08
N TYR A 19 32.08 -2.86 -26.33
CA TYR A 19 31.54 -3.12 -24.99
C TYR A 19 31.91 -2.04 -23.96
N THR A 20 33.13 -1.52 -24.03
CA THR A 20 33.60 -0.44 -23.14
C THR A 20 32.77 0.83 -23.35
N ILE A 21 32.48 1.17 -24.60
CA ILE A 21 31.63 2.32 -24.97
C ILE A 21 30.17 2.12 -24.50
N GLN A 22 29.62 0.91 -24.63
CA GLN A 22 28.29 0.59 -24.08
C GLN A 22 28.24 0.66 -22.55
N SER A 23 29.32 0.31 -21.86
CA SER A 23 29.36 0.34 -20.39
C SER A 23 29.45 1.74 -19.79
N ASN A 24 30.05 2.71 -20.51
CA ASN A 24 30.24 4.09 -20.04
C ASN A 24 29.03 5.01 -20.26
N THR A 25 28.04 4.58 -21.04
CA THR A 25 26.85 5.39 -21.38
C THR A 25 25.63 5.09 -20.50
N GLN A 26 25.66 4.02 -19.69
CA GLN A 26 24.62 3.77 -18.70
C GLN A 26 25.03 4.36 -17.34
N LYS A 27 24.51 5.55 -17.01
CA LYS A 27 24.33 5.93 -15.61
C LYS A 27 23.62 4.76 -14.92
N VAL A 28 24.29 4.13 -13.97
CA VAL A 28 23.70 3.10 -13.12
C VAL A 28 22.68 3.83 -12.24
N ASP A 29 21.44 3.86 -12.70
CA ASP A 29 20.30 4.14 -11.85
C ASP A 29 20.28 3.06 -10.77
N ASP A 30 20.19 3.46 -9.50
CA ASP A 30 20.14 2.60 -8.31
C ASP A 30 18.79 1.87 -8.23
N SER A 31 18.44 1.23 -9.34
CA SER A 31 17.33 0.32 -9.57
C SER A 31 17.61 -1.03 -8.92
N SER A 32 18.07 -1.01 -7.67
CA SER A 32 17.89 -2.12 -6.75
C SER A 32 16.42 -2.59 -6.88
N ASN A 33 16.24 -3.89 -7.10
CA ASN A 33 14.98 -4.52 -7.51
C ASN A 33 13.73 -3.80 -6.96
N ASN A 34 12.90 -3.25 -7.85
CA ASN A 34 11.56 -2.86 -7.43
C ASN A 34 10.83 -4.11 -6.93
N VAL A 35 10.25 -4.01 -5.74
CA VAL A 35 9.41 -5.04 -5.11
C VAL A 35 8.06 -4.39 -4.85
N TYR A 36 7.01 -5.03 -5.36
CA TYR A 36 5.68 -4.45 -5.47
C TYR A 36 4.73 -5.10 -4.47
N ALA A 37 4.06 -4.28 -3.67
CA ALA A 37 2.98 -4.72 -2.80
C ALA A 37 1.63 -4.15 -3.25
N LEU A 38 0.59 -4.99 -3.21
CA LEU A 38 -0.81 -4.53 -3.21
C LEU A 38 -1.29 -4.50 -1.76
N LEU A 39 -1.84 -3.37 -1.32
CA LEU A 39 -2.48 -3.19 -0.03
C LEU A 39 -3.99 -3.14 -0.27
N VAL A 40 -4.69 -4.18 0.18
CA VAL A 40 -6.15 -4.33 0.10
C VAL A 40 -6.71 -3.90 1.45
N ILE A 41 -7.36 -2.74 1.46
CA ILE A 41 -7.76 -2.04 2.68
C ILE A 41 -9.23 -2.33 2.99
N ASP A 42 -9.47 -2.99 4.11
CA ASP A 42 -10.76 -3.08 4.80
C ASP A 42 -11.94 -3.50 3.90
N VAL A 43 -11.72 -4.49 3.02
CA VAL A 43 -12.77 -5.06 2.17
C VAL A 43 -13.60 -6.07 3.00
N GLN A 44 -14.18 -5.56 4.08
CA GLN A 44 -14.92 -6.28 5.11
C GLN A 44 -16.43 -6.09 4.92
N TYR A 45 -17.22 -7.04 5.44
CA TYR A 45 -18.67 -7.00 5.36
C TYR A 45 -19.27 -5.72 5.96
N CYS A 46 -18.75 -5.23 7.08
CA CYS A 46 -19.18 -4.00 7.76
C CYS A 46 -19.22 -2.79 6.80
N PHE A 47 -18.30 -2.70 5.84
CA PHE A 47 -18.23 -1.60 4.85
C PHE A 47 -18.95 -1.91 3.53
N ILE A 48 -19.27 -3.17 3.25
CA ILE A 48 -19.92 -3.60 2.00
C ILE A 48 -21.43 -3.71 2.17
N ASN A 49 -21.90 -4.53 3.12
CA ASN A 49 -23.31 -4.83 3.32
C ASN A 49 -23.75 -4.88 4.79
N GLY A 50 -22.85 -4.54 5.72
CA GLY A 50 -23.07 -4.52 7.16
C GLY A 50 -23.39 -3.13 7.73
N SER A 51 -23.03 -2.93 9.00
CA SER A 51 -23.43 -1.77 9.81
C SER A 51 -22.99 -0.40 9.28
N LEU A 52 -21.88 -0.33 8.55
CA LEU A 52 -21.33 0.90 7.96
C LEU A 52 -21.16 0.78 6.43
N ALA A 53 -22.10 0.06 5.79
CA ALA A 53 -22.07 -0.13 4.34
C ALA A 53 -22.01 1.22 3.60
N LEU A 54 -21.06 1.37 2.67
CA LEU A 54 -20.82 2.65 1.97
C LEU A 54 -22.04 3.13 1.16
N LYS A 55 -22.91 2.21 0.70
CA LYS A 55 -24.17 2.57 0.01
C LYS A 55 -25.15 3.36 0.89
N ASN A 56 -24.93 3.34 2.21
CA ASN A 56 -25.71 4.13 3.17
C ASN A 56 -25.00 5.43 3.55
N SER A 57 -23.82 5.70 3.00
CA SER A 57 -23.04 6.92 3.23
C SER A 57 -23.43 8.03 2.25
N PRO A 58 -23.10 9.31 2.51
CA PRO A 58 -23.51 10.44 1.68
C PRO A 58 -23.16 10.34 0.19
N ALA A 59 -22.01 9.76 -0.16
CA ALA A 59 -21.62 9.56 -1.57
C ALA A 59 -22.42 8.45 -2.27
N ASN A 60 -23.14 7.61 -1.50
CA ASN A 60 -23.96 6.51 -2.00
C ASN A 60 -23.20 5.58 -2.96
N GLN A 61 -21.91 5.36 -2.68
CA GLN A 61 -21.05 4.45 -3.43
C GLN A 61 -21.18 3.03 -2.87
N ASP A 62 -21.10 2.01 -3.73
CA ASP A 62 -21.21 0.63 -3.27
C ASP A 62 -19.82 0.00 -3.05
N GLY A 63 -19.54 -0.36 -1.79
CA GLY A 63 -18.29 -1.02 -1.42
C GLY A 63 -18.06 -2.35 -2.12
N ALA A 64 -19.11 -3.07 -2.55
CA ALA A 64 -18.99 -4.33 -3.28
C ALA A 64 -18.30 -4.15 -4.66
N GLU A 65 -18.38 -2.97 -5.26
CA GLU A 65 -17.85 -2.71 -6.62
C GLU A 65 -16.32 -2.79 -6.70
N VAL A 66 -15.61 -2.67 -5.58
CA VAL A 66 -14.14 -2.77 -5.58
C VAL A 66 -13.66 -4.22 -5.73
N VAL A 67 -14.49 -5.18 -5.28
CA VAL A 67 -14.14 -6.61 -5.20
C VAL A 67 -13.74 -7.20 -6.55
N PRO A 68 -14.52 -7.08 -7.64
CA PRO A 68 -14.13 -7.67 -8.94
C PRO A 68 -12.81 -7.10 -9.47
N ILE A 69 -12.56 -5.80 -9.29
CA ILE A 69 -11.35 -5.12 -9.76
C ILE A 69 -10.13 -5.59 -8.96
N ILE A 70 -10.24 -5.62 -7.62
CA ILE A 70 -9.17 -6.12 -6.74
C ILE A 70 -8.87 -7.60 -7.05
N ASN A 71 -9.91 -8.42 -7.25
CA ASN A 71 -9.75 -9.82 -7.61
C ASN A 71 -9.03 -10.02 -8.94
N GLU A 72 -9.31 -9.18 -9.94
CA GLU A 72 -8.60 -9.18 -11.20
C GLU A 72 -7.12 -8.84 -10.99
N LEU A 73 -6.81 -7.75 -10.27
CA LEU A 73 -5.45 -7.35 -9.95
C LEU A 73 -4.66 -8.45 -9.24
N ILE A 74 -5.26 -9.12 -8.25
CA ILE A 74 -4.65 -10.24 -7.52
C ILE A 74 -4.31 -11.42 -8.45
N LYS A 75 -5.13 -11.67 -9.48
CA LYS A 75 -4.94 -12.77 -10.45
C LYS A 75 -3.93 -12.44 -11.54
N THR A 76 -3.97 -11.22 -12.07
CA THR A 76 -3.30 -10.86 -13.33
C THR A 76 -1.98 -10.14 -13.11
N VAL A 77 -1.87 -9.36 -12.02
CA VAL A 77 -0.67 -8.56 -11.74
C VAL A 77 0.30 -9.34 -10.83
N PRO A 78 1.58 -9.47 -11.21
CA PRO A 78 2.56 -10.25 -10.46
C PRO A 78 3.11 -9.45 -9.27
N PHE A 79 2.28 -9.13 -8.29
CA PHE A 79 2.71 -8.56 -7.02
C PHE A 79 3.58 -9.53 -6.22
N ASP A 80 4.63 -9.02 -5.59
CA ASP A 80 5.52 -9.77 -4.72
C ASP A 80 4.88 -9.99 -3.34
N VAL A 81 4.08 -9.01 -2.88
CA VAL A 81 3.37 -9.04 -1.60
C VAL A 81 1.92 -8.58 -1.80
N ILE A 82 0.98 -9.22 -1.13
CA ILE A 82 -0.41 -8.74 -1.01
C ILE A 82 -0.73 -8.68 0.47
N ALA A 83 -1.03 -7.49 0.99
CA ALA A 83 -1.41 -7.27 2.37
C ALA A 83 -2.90 -6.95 2.46
N TYR A 84 -3.61 -7.58 3.38
CA TYR A 84 -5.01 -7.34 3.69
C TYR A 84 -5.09 -6.66 5.05
N SER A 85 -5.72 -5.49 5.13
CA SER A 85 -6.05 -4.88 6.43
C SER A 85 -7.47 -5.17 6.86
N LEU A 86 -7.68 -5.18 8.18
CA LEU A 86 -8.98 -5.35 8.80
C LEU A 86 -9.12 -4.33 9.94
N ASP A 87 -10.19 -3.54 9.93
CA ASP A 87 -10.67 -2.88 11.13
C ASP A 87 -11.20 -3.91 12.12
N TRP A 88 -10.78 -3.77 13.39
CA TRP A 88 -11.01 -4.80 14.40
C TRP A 88 -11.29 -4.18 15.77
N HIS A 89 -12.42 -3.49 15.88
CA HIS A 89 -12.71 -2.60 17.00
C HIS A 89 -13.32 -3.29 18.22
N PRO A 90 -12.83 -3.04 19.45
CA PRO A 90 -13.53 -3.50 20.65
C PRO A 90 -14.88 -2.78 20.81
N LYS A 91 -15.83 -3.39 21.52
CA LYS A 91 -17.20 -2.82 21.67
C LYS A 91 -17.22 -1.41 22.28
N ASN A 92 -16.23 -1.08 23.11
CA ASN A 92 -16.09 0.22 23.79
C ASN A 92 -15.17 1.21 23.06
N HIS A 93 -14.88 0.98 21.78
CA HIS A 93 -13.98 1.82 20.98
C HIS A 93 -14.41 3.30 20.92
N ILE A 94 -13.42 4.19 20.97
CA ILE A 94 -13.57 5.65 21.04
C ILE A 94 -14.29 6.26 19.84
N SER A 95 -14.18 5.63 18.68
CA SER A 95 -14.80 6.10 17.43
C SER A 95 -16.32 5.89 17.39
N PHE A 96 -16.88 5.03 18.25
CA PHE A 96 -18.30 4.73 18.21
C PHE A 96 -19.12 5.79 18.94
N ILE A 97 -20.11 6.36 18.25
CA ILE A 97 -20.98 7.42 18.77
C ILE A 97 -21.70 7.02 20.07
N ASN A 98 -22.13 5.77 20.18
CA ASN A 98 -22.81 5.25 21.37
C ASN A 98 -21.89 5.18 22.59
N ASN A 99 -20.57 5.19 22.40
CA ASN A 99 -19.61 5.18 23.50
C ASN A 99 -19.32 6.58 24.06
N THR A 100 -19.75 7.65 23.37
CA THR A 100 -19.56 9.03 23.84
C THR A 100 -20.21 9.28 25.20
N ILE A 101 -21.36 8.66 25.49
CA ILE A 101 -22.04 8.78 26.78
C ILE A 101 -21.20 8.26 27.95
N TYR A 102 -20.44 7.19 27.73
CA TYR A 102 -19.54 6.60 28.74
C TYR A 102 -18.19 7.29 28.80
N ARG A 103 -17.85 8.08 27.77
CA ARG A 103 -16.56 8.77 27.61
C ARG A 103 -16.67 10.29 27.76
N ASN A 104 -17.83 10.80 28.19
CA ASN A 104 -18.15 12.23 28.27
C ASN A 104 -17.12 13.05 29.08
N GLN A 105 -16.57 12.47 30.15
CA GLN A 105 -15.55 13.13 30.98
C GLN A 105 -14.22 13.41 30.25
N TYR A 106 -13.98 12.73 29.14
CA TYR A 106 -12.79 12.88 28.32
C TYR A 106 -13.02 13.78 27.11
N ILE A 107 -14.22 14.33 26.89
CA ILE A 107 -14.49 15.20 25.75
C ILE A 107 -14.06 16.63 26.11
N LEU A 108 -13.26 17.27 25.24
CA LEU A 108 -12.76 18.63 25.45
C LEU A 108 -13.94 19.60 25.64
N ASN A 109 -13.89 20.44 26.68
CA ASN A 109 -14.94 21.39 27.07
C ASN A 109 -16.28 20.73 27.47
N GLY A 110 -16.21 19.49 27.96
CA GLY A 110 -17.32 18.56 28.15
C GLY A 110 -18.68 19.15 28.50
N GLN A 111 -19.67 18.77 27.69
CA GLN A 111 -20.94 18.14 28.07
C GLN A 111 -21.39 17.29 26.87
N TYR A 112 -22.02 16.14 27.13
CA TYR A 112 -22.62 15.33 26.08
C TYR A 112 -23.56 16.20 25.26
N GLN A 113 -23.39 16.17 23.93
CA GLN A 113 -24.29 16.81 22.99
C GLN A 113 -25.01 15.73 22.19
N ASP A 114 -26.09 16.12 21.51
CA ASP A 114 -26.78 15.25 20.55
C ASP A 114 -25.93 15.11 19.28
N TYR A 115 -24.80 14.41 19.42
CA TYR A 115 -23.85 14.15 18.35
C TYR A 115 -24.49 13.32 17.25
N LYS A 116 -23.98 13.48 16.04
CA LYS A 116 -24.39 12.73 14.86
C LYS A 116 -23.21 11.95 14.29
N ILE A 117 -23.52 10.87 13.58
CA ILE A 117 -22.52 10.14 12.80
C ILE A 117 -21.88 11.13 11.81
N GLY A 118 -20.55 11.15 11.76
CA GLY A 118 -19.76 12.09 10.97
C GLY A 118 -19.32 13.35 11.72
N ASP A 119 -19.87 13.64 12.91
CA ASP A 119 -19.36 14.74 13.74
C ASP A 119 -17.92 14.44 14.18
N THR A 120 -17.08 15.47 14.21
CA THR A 120 -15.73 15.38 14.77
C THR A 120 -15.73 15.96 16.17
N ILE A 121 -15.30 15.18 17.15
CA ILE A 121 -15.12 15.63 18.53
C ILE A 121 -13.67 15.48 18.97
N THR A 122 -13.25 16.32 19.90
CA THR A 122 -11.92 16.20 20.49
C THR A 122 -12.01 15.47 21.83
N TYR A 123 -11.31 14.35 21.96
CA TYR A 123 -11.05 13.72 23.25
C TYR A 123 -9.72 14.23 23.84
N THR A 124 -9.73 14.55 25.13
CA THR A 124 -8.55 14.80 25.98
C THR A 124 -8.31 13.57 26.85
N GLY A 125 -7.44 12.68 26.39
CA GLY A 125 -6.93 11.57 27.18
C GLY A 125 -5.70 11.98 28.01
N PRO A 126 -5.24 11.12 28.93
CA PRO A 126 -4.03 11.36 29.72
C PRO A 126 -2.75 11.43 28.86
N GLU A 127 -2.72 10.77 27.70
CA GLU A 127 -1.53 10.69 26.85
C GLU A 127 -1.57 11.58 25.60
N SER A 128 -2.76 11.87 25.07
CA SER A 128 -2.89 12.73 23.89
C SER A 128 -4.28 13.32 23.71
N ARG A 129 -4.32 14.41 22.95
CA ARG A 129 -5.53 15.01 22.40
C ARG A 129 -5.80 14.38 21.03
N THR A 130 -7.00 13.84 20.85
CA THR A 130 -7.40 13.14 19.61
C THR A 130 -8.64 13.81 19.03
N ASP A 131 -8.57 14.25 17.78
CA ASP A 131 -9.76 14.61 17.01
C ASP A 131 -10.33 13.34 16.36
N GLN A 132 -11.56 12.99 16.69
CA GLN A 132 -12.21 11.73 16.33
C GLN A 132 -13.51 11.98 15.59
N VAL A 133 -13.62 11.44 14.38
CA VAL A 133 -14.91 11.34 13.68
C VAL A 133 -15.74 10.23 14.32
N LEU A 134 -17.00 10.51 14.63
CA LEU A 134 -17.90 9.55 15.27
C LEU A 134 -18.62 8.68 14.24
N TRP A 135 -18.62 7.38 14.47
CA TRP A 135 -19.21 6.36 13.59
C TRP A 135 -20.28 5.55 14.32
N ALA A 136 -21.16 4.89 13.57
CA ALA A 136 -21.90 3.75 14.10
C ALA A 136 -20.92 2.66 14.57
N ALA A 137 -21.31 1.79 15.49
CA ALA A 137 -20.50 0.61 15.80
C ALA A 137 -20.37 -0.25 14.53
N HIS A 138 -19.14 -0.61 14.18
CA HIS A 138 -18.80 -1.35 12.97
C HIS A 138 -17.55 -2.20 13.17
N CYS A 139 -17.39 -3.24 12.34
CA CYS A 139 -16.25 -4.16 12.34
C CYS A 139 -15.82 -4.57 13.76
N VAL A 140 -16.83 -4.86 14.60
CA VAL A 140 -16.62 -5.20 16.01
C VAL A 140 -15.94 -6.55 16.11
N GLN A 141 -14.96 -6.70 17.00
CA GLN A 141 -14.19 -7.94 17.13
C GLN A 141 -15.08 -9.17 17.29
N ASN A 142 -14.76 -10.22 16.53
CA ASN A 142 -15.44 -11.52 16.54
C ASN A 142 -16.91 -11.46 16.11
N THR A 143 -17.29 -10.50 15.26
CA THR A 143 -18.58 -10.51 14.57
C THR A 143 -18.38 -10.86 13.10
N ASP A 144 -19.39 -11.47 12.49
CA ASP A 144 -19.36 -11.83 11.07
C ASP A 144 -19.14 -10.61 10.17
N GLU A 145 -19.64 -9.43 10.56
CA GLU A 145 -19.44 -8.22 9.78
C GLU A 145 -17.99 -7.71 9.78
N ALA A 146 -17.16 -8.15 10.73
CA ALA A 146 -15.76 -7.77 10.80
C ALA A 146 -14.86 -8.70 9.94
N GLU A 147 -15.41 -9.74 9.32
CA GLU A 147 -14.65 -10.59 8.41
C GLU A 147 -14.48 -9.92 7.03
N LEU A 148 -13.43 -10.33 6.31
CA LEU A 148 -13.30 -10.01 4.88
C LEU A 148 -14.49 -10.60 4.11
N SER A 149 -14.92 -9.92 3.05
CA SER A 149 -15.95 -10.46 2.16
C SER A 149 -15.51 -11.77 1.52
N ASP A 150 -16.38 -12.79 1.49
CA ASP A 150 -16.09 -14.08 0.83
C ASP A 150 -15.95 -13.94 -0.70
N ASP A 151 -16.48 -12.85 -1.27
CA ASP A 151 -16.30 -12.55 -2.69
C ASP A 151 -14.89 -12.03 -3.01
N LEU A 152 -14.15 -11.53 -2.00
CA LEU A 152 -12.76 -11.12 -2.14
C LEU A 152 -11.87 -12.37 -2.21
N ILE A 153 -10.93 -12.38 -3.14
CA ILE A 153 -9.90 -13.42 -3.18
C ILE A 153 -8.82 -13.07 -2.18
N HIS A 154 -8.69 -13.93 -1.19
CA HIS A 154 -7.61 -13.91 -0.23
C HIS A 154 -7.10 -15.32 0.03
N TYR A 155 -5.84 -15.41 0.47
CA TYR A 155 -5.15 -16.68 0.67
C TYR A 155 -4.62 -16.77 2.09
N PRO A 156 -4.38 -17.97 2.64
CA PRO A 156 -3.77 -18.12 3.95
C PRO A 156 -2.45 -17.34 4.08
N ALA A 157 -2.20 -16.82 5.27
CA ALA A 157 -1.00 -16.05 5.57
C ALA A 157 0.28 -16.80 5.18
N SER A 158 1.22 -16.10 4.55
CA SER A 158 2.49 -16.64 4.05
C SER A 158 3.51 -15.52 3.83
N ASP A 159 4.65 -15.85 3.23
CA ASP A 159 5.60 -14.83 2.77
C ASP A 159 5.00 -13.88 1.73
N LYS A 160 4.00 -14.32 0.95
CA LYS A 160 3.33 -13.47 -0.05
C LYS A 160 2.11 -12.75 0.50
N TYR A 161 1.34 -13.41 1.36
CA TYR A 161 0.04 -12.92 1.84
C TYR A 161 0.15 -12.48 3.31
N VAL A 162 -0.01 -11.19 3.57
CA VAL A 162 0.13 -10.57 4.89
C VAL A 162 -1.24 -10.09 5.38
N TYR A 163 -1.52 -10.24 6.68
CA TYR A 163 -2.75 -9.75 7.29
C TYR A 163 -2.39 -8.78 8.42
N VAL A 164 -3.09 -7.64 8.47
CA VAL A 164 -2.85 -6.59 9.47
C VAL A 164 -4.17 -6.16 10.07
N VAL A 165 -4.32 -6.33 11.38
CA VAL A 165 -5.46 -5.81 12.12
C VAL A 165 -5.14 -4.42 12.65
N LYS A 166 -6.11 -3.50 12.61
CA LYS A 166 -5.99 -2.12 13.11
C LYS A 166 -7.22 -1.72 13.92
N GLY A 167 -7.12 -0.61 14.65
CA GLY A 167 -8.24 -0.08 15.46
C GLY A 167 -8.58 -0.92 16.69
N THR A 168 -7.61 -1.68 17.22
CA THR A 168 -7.85 -2.61 18.34
C THR A 168 -7.79 -1.95 19.71
N ASP A 169 -7.17 -0.78 19.82
CA ASP A 169 -7.08 -0.02 21.06
C ASP A 169 -8.42 0.72 21.30
N PRO A 170 -9.09 0.53 22.45
CA PRO A 170 -10.36 1.19 22.71
C PRO A 170 -10.27 2.72 22.78
N ASP A 171 -9.08 3.29 22.98
CA ASP A 171 -8.87 4.70 23.27
C ASP A 171 -8.24 5.47 22.11
N ILE A 172 -7.83 4.78 21.03
CA ILE A 172 -7.30 5.41 19.83
C ILE A 172 -7.71 4.65 18.57
N ASP A 173 -8.27 5.39 17.62
CA ASP A 173 -8.67 4.87 16.33
C ASP A 173 -7.48 4.78 15.36
N SER A 174 -7.62 4.00 14.28
CA SER A 174 -6.53 3.71 13.33
C SER A 174 -7.09 3.57 11.92
N TYR A 175 -7.19 4.68 11.18
CA TYR A 175 -7.56 4.64 9.76
C TYR A 175 -6.43 4.05 8.92
N SER A 176 -5.20 4.50 9.16
CA SER A 176 -4.05 3.99 8.43
C SER A 176 -3.75 2.55 8.83
N ALA A 177 -3.41 1.72 7.83
CA ALA A 177 -2.87 0.40 8.08
C ALA A 177 -1.41 0.43 8.58
N PHE A 178 -0.77 1.61 8.69
CA PHE A 178 0.59 1.77 9.20
C PHE A 178 0.66 2.30 10.64
N TYR A 179 -0.25 3.20 11.02
CA TYR A 179 -0.23 3.89 12.31
C TYR A 179 -1.63 4.07 12.86
N ASP A 180 -1.73 4.20 14.18
CA ASP A 180 -2.90 4.81 14.80
C ASP A 180 -3.04 6.30 14.41
N ASN A 181 -4.22 6.89 14.65
CA ASN A 181 -4.55 8.24 14.20
C ASN A 181 -3.69 9.34 14.83
N ASN A 182 -3.05 9.08 15.97
CA ASN A 182 -2.11 10.04 16.60
C ASN A 182 -0.65 9.74 16.28
N LYS A 183 -0.38 8.71 15.46
CA LYS A 183 0.95 8.19 15.14
C LYS A 183 1.78 7.81 16.37
N LEU A 184 1.12 7.37 17.45
CA LEU A 184 1.78 6.92 18.68
C LEU A 184 2.31 5.48 18.52
N HIS A 185 1.50 4.63 17.88
CA HIS A 185 1.81 3.23 17.66
C HIS A 185 1.80 2.91 16.17
N MET A 186 2.75 2.08 15.76
CA MET A 186 2.85 1.54 14.41
C MET A 186 2.26 0.13 14.40
N THR A 187 1.53 -0.21 13.34
CA THR A 187 1.13 -1.59 13.08
C THR A 187 2.33 -2.41 12.56
N PRO A 188 2.22 -3.75 12.49
CA PRO A 188 3.24 -4.59 11.89
C PRO A 188 3.46 -4.38 10.38
N LEU A 189 2.59 -3.64 9.67
CA LEU A 189 2.63 -3.56 8.20
C LEU A 189 3.99 -3.08 7.69
N ASN A 190 4.54 -2.01 8.29
CA ASN A 190 5.81 -1.44 7.84
C ASN A 190 6.96 -2.45 7.94
N ASP A 191 7.01 -3.21 9.05
CA ASP A 191 8.05 -4.19 9.29
C ASP A 191 7.91 -5.38 8.33
N GLU A 192 6.69 -5.83 8.07
CA GLU A 192 6.41 -6.88 7.10
C GLU A 192 6.82 -6.47 5.67
N LEU A 193 6.55 -5.23 5.27
CA LEU A 193 6.95 -4.70 3.96
C LEU A 193 8.47 -4.51 3.85
N LYS A 194 9.12 -3.95 4.89
CA LYS A 194 10.59 -3.77 4.94
C LYS A 194 11.34 -5.09 4.92
N LYS A 195 10.89 -6.09 5.69
CA LYS A 195 11.46 -7.44 5.69
C LYS A 195 11.49 -8.05 4.28
N ARG A 196 10.53 -7.68 3.44
CA ARG A 196 10.40 -8.14 2.04
C ARG A 196 11.03 -7.18 1.02
N ASN A 197 11.68 -6.12 1.48
CA ASN A 197 12.29 -5.08 0.66
C ASN A 197 11.30 -4.41 -0.31
N VAL A 198 10.03 -4.28 0.08
CA VAL A 198 9.01 -3.58 -0.70
C VAL A 198 9.44 -2.15 -0.95
N THR A 199 9.37 -1.70 -2.20
CA THR A 199 9.74 -0.33 -2.60
C THR A 199 8.55 0.45 -3.16
N HIS A 200 7.52 -0.25 -3.64
CA HIS A 200 6.33 0.34 -4.23
C HIS A 200 5.09 -0.29 -3.62
N VAL A 201 4.11 0.53 -3.30
CA VAL A 201 2.81 0.06 -2.81
C VAL A 201 1.69 0.60 -3.69
N PHE A 202 0.71 -0.27 -3.94
CA PHE A 202 -0.53 0.04 -4.61
C PHE A 202 -1.65 -0.14 -3.61
N VAL A 203 -2.46 0.89 -3.37
CA VAL A 203 -3.51 0.89 -2.34
C VAL A 203 -4.87 0.86 -3.02
N ALA A 204 -5.72 -0.06 -2.60
CA ALA A 204 -7.09 -0.24 -3.07
C ALA A 204 -7.98 -0.66 -1.88
N GLY A 205 -9.29 -0.47 -1.98
CA GLY A 205 -10.24 -0.88 -0.95
C GLY A 205 -11.10 0.26 -0.41
N LEU A 206 -11.41 0.22 0.89
CA LEU A 206 -12.45 1.04 1.52
C LEU A 206 -11.91 1.72 2.80
N ALA A 207 -12.31 2.94 3.16
CA ALA A 207 -12.88 3.98 2.31
C ALA A 207 -11.78 4.91 1.74
N LEU A 208 -11.96 5.38 0.49
CA LEU A 208 -11.03 6.23 -0.26
C LEU A 208 -10.59 7.48 0.51
N ASP A 209 -11.53 8.10 1.21
CA ASP A 209 -11.37 9.33 1.99
C ASP A 209 -10.91 9.11 3.44
N PHE A 210 -10.85 7.87 3.90
CA PHE A 210 -10.42 7.47 5.23
C PHE A 210 -9.28 6.46 5.16
N CYS A 211 -9.53 5.16 5.38
CA CYS A 211 -8.49 4.15 5.56
C CYS A 211 -7.54 4.04 4.36
N VAL A 212 -8.06 4.04 3.12
CA VAL A 212 -7.23 4.00 1.90
C VAL A 212 -6.37 5.26 1.81
N GLY A 213 -6.97 6.43 1.99
CA GLY A 213 -6.28 7.70 1.87
C GLY A 213 -5.20 7.89 2.92
N SER A 214 -5.52 7.63 4.19
CA SER A 214 -4.56 7.70 5.31
C SER A 214 -3.43 6.68 5.15
N THR A 215 -3.73 5.46 4.72
CA THR A 215 -2.70 4.44 4.43
C THR A 215 -1.77 4.89 3.30
N ALA A 216 -2.31 5.50 2.24
CA ALA A 216 -1.50 5.99 1.13
C ALA A 216 -0.61 7.18 1.52
N VAL A 217 -1.13 8.12 2.30
CA VAL A 217 -0.34 9.25 2.84
C VAL A 217 0.80 8.73 3.71
N ASP A 218 0.53 7.83 4.65
CA ASP A 218 1.58 7.26 5.51
C ASP A 218 2.61 6.43 4.73
N ALA A 219 2.18 5.67 3.73
CA ALA A 219 3.10 4.94 2.86
C ALA A 219 4.08 5.89 2.14
N ALA A 220 3.59 7.02 1.63
CA ALA A 220 4.43 8.02 0.98
C ALA A 220 5.37 8.71 1.99
N ASP A 221 4.90 9.02 3.19
CA ASP A 221 5.72 9.57 4.27
C ASP A 221 6.85 8.61 4.67
N LEU A 222 6.55 7.32 4.73
CA LEU A 222 7.48 6.20 4.93
C LEU A 222 8.41 5.90 3.74
N LYS A 223 8.33 6.71 2.67
CA LYS A 223 9.17 6.66 1.47
C LYS A 223 8.92 5.48 0.53
N TYR A 224 7.77 4.82 0.63
CA TYR A 224 7.31 3.94 -0.44
C TYR A 224 6.85 4.76 -1.65
N LYS A 225 7.17 4.30 -2.85
CA LYS A 225 6.54 4.84 -4.07
C LYS A 225 5.08 4.39 -4.09
N THR A 226 4.18 5.34 -3.87
CA THR A 226 2.79 5.03 -3.52
C THR A 226 1.83 5.37 -4.65
N TYR A 227 0.93 4.43 -4.93
CA TYR A 227 -0.13 4.53 -5.93
C TYR A 227 -1.46 4.21 -5.27
N VAL A 228 -2.50 4.98 -5.57
CA VAL A 228 -3.89 4.65 -5.20
C VAL A 228 -4.64 4.30 -6.47
N ILE A 229 -5.27 3.14 -6.45
CA ILE A 229 -6.06 2.62 -7.57
C ILE A 229 -7.50 3.08 -7.35
N LYS A 230 -7.89 4.14 -8.07
CA LYS A 230 -9.08 4.93 -7.78
C LYS A 230 -10.37 4.17 -8.07
N ASP A 231 -10.46 3.53 -9.24
CA ASP A 231 -11.57 2.65 -9.62
C ASP A 231 -11.69 1.40 -8.74
N ALA A 232 -10.59 0.94 -8.14
CA ALA A 232 -10.57 -0.10 -7.11
C ALA A 232 -10.79 0.43 -5.68
N SER A 233 -11.32 1.65 -5.53
CA SER A 233 -11.63 2.25 -4.22
C SER A 233 -13.01 2.93 -4.23
N ARG A 234 -13.68 2.98 -3.07
CA ARG A 234 -14.93 3.75 -2.86
C ARG A 234 -14.86 4.53 -1.57
N GLY A 235 -15.53 5.68 -1.50
CA GLY A 235 -15.47 6.60 -0.36
C GLY A 235 -16.82 6.92 0.26
N VAL A 236 -16.79 7.60 1.40
CA VAL A 236 -17.96 7.89 2.24
C VAL A 236 -18.68 9.14 1.78
N ASN A 237 -17.96 10.22 1.46
CA ASN A 237 -18.55 11.51 1.10
C ASN A 237 -17.75 12.23 -0.01
N ASP A 238 -18.45 12.83 -0.98
CA ASP A 238 -17.82 13.46 -2.14
C ASP A 238 -16.85 14.60 -1.79
N GLU A 239 -17.12 15.36 -0.73
CA GLU A 239 -16.28 16.47 -0.29
C GLU A 239 -15.00 15.97 0.40
N THR A 240 -15.12 14.97 1.28
CA THR A 240 -13.98 14.34 1.94
C THR A 240 -13.13 13.55 0.95
N ILE A 241 -13.74 12.88 -0.05
CA ILE A 241 -13.03 12.26 -1.19
C ILE A 241 -12.19 13.27 -1.94
N LYS A 242 -12.78 14.41 -2.34
CA LYS A 242 -12.03 15.46 -3.05
C LYS A 242 -10.86 15.97 -2.22
N THR A 243 -11.10 16.24 -0.93
CA THR A 243 -10.08 16.74 -0.01
C THR A 243 -8.94 15.74 0.17
N LYS A 244 -9.26 14.47 0.42
CA LYS A 244 -8.26 13.41 0.60
C LYS A 244 -7.46 13.15 -0.68
N LEU A 245 -8.08 13.22 -1.86
CA LEU A 245 -7.38 13.12 -3.15
C LEU A 245 -6.36 14.25 -3.36
N ILE A 246 -6.65 15.46 -2.88
CA ILE A 246 -5.71 16.58 -2.93
C ILE A 246 -4.54 16.34 -1.97
N GLU A 247 -4.83 15.95 -0.73
CA GLU A 247 -3.83 15.64 0.29
C GLU A 247 -2.87 14.53 -0.20
N MET A 248 -3.41 13.42 -0.71
CA MET A 248 -2.60 12.33 -1.26
C MET A 248 -1.63 12.83 -2.34
N LYS A 249 -2.09 13.66 -3.28
CA LYS A 249 -1.22 14.24 -4.32
C LYS A 249 -0.15 15.15 -3.73
N GLN A 250 -0.45 15.92 -2.69
CA GLN A 250 0.53 16.77 -1.99
C GLN A 250 1.64 15.95 -1.32
N HIS A 251 1.33 14.74 -0.84
CA HIS A 251 2.30 13.78 -0.32
C HIS A 251 3.03 12.98 -1.42
N GLY A 252 2.77 13.26 -2.69
CA GLY A 252 3.42 12.58 -3.82
C GLY A 252 2.81 11.22 -4.19
N VAL A 253 1.63 10.89 -3.65
CA VAL A 253 0.85 9.71 -4.05
C VAL A 253 0.34 9.90 -5.48
N LYS A 254 0.50 8.87 -6.31
CA LYS A 254 -0.05 8.84 -7.68
C LYS A 254 -1.44 8.23 -7.68
N ILE A 255 -2.43 8.96 -8.18
CA ILE A 255 -3.77 8.44 -8.39
C ILE A 255 -3.83 7.86 -9.81
N ILE A 256 -4.14 6.57 -9.92
CA ILE A 256 -4.19 5.80 -11.17
C ILE A 256 -5.50 5.01 -11.27
N GLU A 257 -5.79 4.47 -12.46
CA GLU A 257 -6.86 3.48 -12.64
C GLU A 257 -6.25 2.06 -12.72
N SER A 258 -7.06 1.01 -12.58
CA SER A 258 -6.57 -0.38 -12.51
C SER A 258 -5.82 -0.80 -13.77
N ASP A 259 -6.22 -0.27 -14.93
CA ASP A 259 -5.60 -0.55 -16.23
C ASP A 259 -4.13 -0.10 -16.34
N ASP A 260 -3.72 0.87 -15.52
CA ASP A 260 -2.33 1.36 -15.49
C ASP A 260 -1.39 0.44 -14.70
N VAL A 261 -1.93 -0.33 -13.76
CA VAL A 261 -1.16 -1.08 -12.75
C VAL A 261 -0.23 -2.09 -13.41
N GLU A 262 -0.76 -2.88 -14.34
CA GLU A 262 0.00 -3.94 -14.99
C GLU A 262 1.19 -3.38 -15.77
N ASN A 263 1.00 -2.24 -16.45
CA ASN A 263 2.04 -1.56 -17.20
C ASN A 263 3.15 -1.05 -16.27
N ILE A 264 2.78 -0.47 -15.12
CA ILE A 264 3.74 0.02 -14.13
C ILE A 264 4.58 -1.14 -13.56
N VAL A 265 3.96 -2.27 -13.23
CA VAL A 265 4.66 -3.43 -12.66
C VAL A 265 5.53 -4.13 -13.72
N LYS A 266 4.99 -4.42 -14.91
CA LYS A 266 5.69 -5.18 -15.96
C LYS A 266 6.82 -4.40 -16.64
N HIS A 267 6.66 -3.11 -16.91
CA HIS A 267 7.70 -2.30 -17.57
C HIS A 267 9.02 -2.37 -16.79
N ASN A 268 8.92 -2.40 -15.47
CA ASN A 268 10.05 -2.49 -14.57
C ASN A 268 10.63 -3.91 -14.47
N GLN A 269 9.82 -4.96 -14.53
CA GLN A 269 10.32 -6.35 -14.62
C GLN A 269 11.12 -6.61 -15.90
N HIS A 270 10.71 -6.05 -17.04
CA HIS A 270 11.44 -6.18 -18.30
C HIS A 270 12.80 -5.47 -18.23
N SER A 271 12.84 -4.26 -17.66
CA SER A 271 14.07 -3.51 -17.39
C SER A 271 15.02 -4.29 -16.46
N LYS A 272 14.49 -4.94 -15.42
CA LYS A 272 15.25 -5.84 -14.52
C LYS A 272 15.86 -7.02 -15.28
N ARG A 273 15.10 -7.72 -16.13
CA ARG A 273 15.64 -8.85 -16.94
C ARG A 273 16.78 -8.38 -17.86
N LYS A 274 16.65 -7.21 -18.48
CA LYS A 274 17.72 -6.60 -19.30
C LYS A 274 18.97 -6.29 -18.47
N PHE A 275 18.81 -5.70 -17.28
CA PHE A 275 19.92 -5.37 -16.40
C PHE A 275 20.67 -6.61 -15.87
N ILE A 276 19.96 -7.64 -15.42
CA ILE A 276 20.58 -8.89 -14.94
C ILE A 276 21.38 -9.57 -16.07
N ASN A 277 20.82 -9.60 -17.28
CA ASN A 277 21.53 -10.14 -18.44
C ASN A 277 22.78 -9.33 -18.79
N PHE A 278 22.73 -8.00 -18.64
CA PHE A 278 23.89 -7.13 -18.81
C PHE A 278 24.98 -7.41 -17.76
N GLN A 279 24.64 -7.51 -16.47
CA GLN A 279 25.62 -7.82 -15.41
C GLN A 279 26.29 -9.18 -15.60
N ARG A 280 25.53 -10.21 -15.99
CA ARG A 280 26.09 -11.54 -16.33
C ARG A 280 27.08 -11.47 -17.49
N ARG A 281 26.74 -10.73 -18.55
CA ARG A 281 27.66 -10.50 -19.68
C ARG A 281 28.93 -9.77 -19.25
N LYS A 282 28.82 -8.77 -18.36
CA LYS A 282 29.96 -8.04 -17.79
C LYS A 282 30.87 -8.93 -16.94
N GLN A 283 30.31 -9.84 -16.14
CA GLN A 283 31.09 -10.82 -15.37
C GLN A 283 31.85 -11.79 -16.28
N ILE A 284 31.19 -12.32 -17.31
CA ILE A 284 31.83 -13.18 -18.32
C ILE A 284 32.96 -12.43 -19.03
N TYR A 285 32.73 -11.17 -19.42
CA TYR A 285 33.74 -10.31 -20.02
C TYR A 285 34.98 -10.15 -19.13
N ASN A 286 34.80 -9.82 -17.85
CA ASN A 286 35.91 -9.66 -16.91
C ASN A 286 36.69 -10.96 -16.70
N LEU A 287 36.01 -12.12 -16.72
CA LEU A 287 36.65 -13.42 -16.62
C LEU A 287 37.51 -13.71 -17.86
N LEU A 288 37.02 -13.39 -19.06
CA LEU A 288 37.76 -13.56 -20.31
C LEU A 288 38.99 -12.66 -20.38
N GLN A 289 38.91 -11.41 -19.90
CA GLN A 289 40.08 -10.52 -19.81
C GLN A 289 41.17 -11.10 -18.91
N ARG A 290 40.81 -11.60 -17.73
CA ARG A 290 41.77 -12.24 -16.81
C ARG A 290 42.44 -13.48 -17.39
N ILE A 291 41.74 -14.26 -18.22
CA ILE A 291 42.32 -15.42 -18.89
C ILE A 291 43.35 -14.97 -19.92
N LEU A 292 43.05 -13.92 -20.69
CA LEU A 292 43.93 -13.37 -21.72
C LEU A 292 45.15 -12.64 -21.14
N GLU A 293 45.06 -12.09 -19.93
CA GLU A 293 46.17 -11.43 -19.23
C GLU A 293 47.11 -12.42 -18.52
N ASN A 294 46.71 -13.68 -18.33
CA ASN A 294 47.51 -14.74 -17.70
C ASN A 294 48.09 -15.77 -18.70
N GLU A 295 47.98 -15.51 -20.01
CA GLU A 295 48.69 -16.22 -21.10
C GLU A 295 49.79 -15.33 -21.70
#